data_AF-A0A497PGV2-F1
#
_entry.id   AF-A0A497PGV2-F1
#
_cell.length_a   1.000
_cell.length_b   1.000
_cell.length_c   1.000
_cell.angle_alpha   90.00
_cell.angle_beta   90.00
_cell.angle_gamma   90.00
#
_symmetry.space_group_name_H-M   'P 1'
#
loop_
_entity.id
_entity.type
_entity.pdbx_description
1 polymer ?
#
loop_
_entity_poly.entity_id
_entity_poly.type
_entity_poly.pdbx_seq_one_letter_code
_entity_poly.pdbx_strand_id
1 'polypeptide(L)'
;GIEDTLITNAVAQTLKGTTPVILLPVDQHEGTVETVAPDGTRFKIRTRRVDLENVARLREMEGVTVVSSVKEMVERLGALMD
;
A
#
# COMPACT_ATOMS: atom_id res chain seq x y z
N GLY A 1 -0.84 3.46 13.11
CA GLY A 1 -0.98 3.49 14.58
C GLY A 1 -0.03 2.54 15.31
N ILE A 2 0.82 1.80 14.60
CA ILE A 2 2.01 1.14 15.15
C ILE A 2 3.19 1.78 14.41
N GLU A 3 4.22 2.18 15.15
CA GLU A 3 5.34 3.04 14.70
C GLU A 3 6.68 2.45 15.16
N ASP A 4 6.85 1.15 14.99
CA ASP A 4 7.95 0.35 15.55
C ASP A 4 9.09 0.06 14.56
N THR A 5 8.94 0.50 13.32
CA THR A 5 9.97 0.41 12.27
C THR A 5 10.27 1.79 11.69
N LEU A 6 11.43 1.95 11.04
CA LEU A 6 11.81 3.20 10.41
C LEU A 6 10.70 3.74 9.47
N ILE A 7 10.16 2.87 8.63
CA ILE A 7 9.14 3.24 7.63
C ILE A 7 7.81 3.62 8.31
N THR A 8 7.34 2.83 9.27
CA THR A 8 6.07 3.10 9.95
C THR A 8 6.14 4.35 10.81
N ASN A 9 7.25 4.61 11.48
CA ASN A 9 7.47 5.85 12.23
C ASN A 9 7.57 7.06 11.30
N ALA A 10 8.30 6.96 10.18
CA ALA A 10 8.37 8.04 9.20
C ALA A 10 6.98 8.44 8.70
N VAL A 11 6.17 7.47 8.27
CA VAL A 11 4.78 7.71 7.83
C VAL A 11 3.97 8.40 8.92
N ALA A 12 4.02 7.90 10.15
CA ALA A 12 3.19 8.46 11.22
C ALA A 12 3.60 9.87 11.66
N GLN A 13 4.89 10.18 11.70
CA GLN A 13 5.35 11.55 11.99
C GLN A 13 5.05 12.51 10.83
N THR A 14 5.16 12.04 9.58
CA THR A 14 4.76 12.80 8.40
C THR A 14 3.30 13.23 8.46
N LEU A 15 2.41 12.34 8.91
CA LEU A 15 0.97 12.63 9.08
C LEU A 15 0.64 13.61 10.22
N LYS A 16 1.61 13.99 11.06
CA LYS A 16 1.45 15.09 12.03
C LYS A 16 1.73 16.47 11.42
N GLY A 17 2.35 16.48 10.24
CA GLY A 17 2.63 17.68 9.47
C GLY A 17 1.76 17.77 8.22
N THR A 18 2.23 18.53 7.24
CA THR A 18 1.55 18.75 5.96
C THR A 18 2.19 17.99 4.81
N THR A 19 3.23 17.19 5.09
CA THR A 19 3.94 16.43 4.06
C THR A 19 3.05 15.26 3.60
N PRO A 20 2.82 15.10 2.29
CA PRO A 20 1.92 14.05 1.77
C PRO A 20 2.53 12.66 1.89
N VAL A 21 1.69 11.65 2.13
CA VAL A 21 2.07 10.23 2.08
C VAL A 21 1.41 9.57 0.87
N ILE A 22 2.20 8.96 -0.01
CA ILE A 22 1.72 8.09 -1.08
C ILE A 22 2.10 6.65 -0.73
N LEU A 23 1.11 5.76 -0.71
CA LEU A 23 1.30 4.35 -0.34
C LEU A 23 0.77 3.44 -1.44
N LEU A 24 1.56 2.43 -1.83
CA LEU A 24 1.16 1.36 -2.75
C LEU A 24 1.11 0.02 -2.00
N PRO A 25 -0.03 -0.35 -1.39
CA PRO A 25 -0.19 -1.67 -0.80
C PRO A 25 -0.22 -2.75 -1.87
N VAL A 26 0.42 -3.88 -1.58
CA VAL A 26 0.23 -5.13 -2.33
C VAL A 26 -0.98 -5.86 -1.70
N ASP A 27 -1.87 -6.44 -2.50
CA ASP A 27 -3.13 -7.10 -2.08
C ASP A 27 -4.35 -6.17 -1.79
N GLN A 28 -4.70 -5.32 -2.75
CA GLN A 28 -5.80 -4.36 -2.63
C GLN A 28 -7.19 -4.86 -3.03
N HIS A 29 -7.26 -6.00 -3.71
CA HIS A 29 -8.49 -6.53 -4.29
C HIS A 29 -8.66 -8.00 -3.95
N GLU A 30 -9.92 -8.42 -3.78
CA GLU A 30 -10.23 -9.83 -3.61
C GLU A 30 -9.84 -10.60 -4.87
N GLY A 31 -9.23 -11.77 -4.68
CA GLY A 31 -8.77 -12.56 -5.81
C GLY A 31 -7.90 -13.73 -5.38
N THR A 32 -7.70 -14.61 -6.34
CA THR A 32 -6.74 -15.70 -6.25
C THR A 32 -5.80 -15.59 -7.43
N VAL A 33 -4.49 -15.62 -7.18
CA VAL A 33 -3.44 -15.55 -8.19
C VAL A 33 -2.69 -16.87 -8.20
N GLU A 34 -2.50 -17.44 -9.39
CA GLU A 34 -1.56 -18.56 -9.58
C GLU A 34 -0.15 -17.98 -9.65
N THR A 35 0.75 -18.53 -8.84
CA THR A 35 2.15 -18.13 -8.78
C THR A 35 3.06 -19.37 -8.85
N VAL A 36 4.35 -19.13 -9.02
CA VAL A 36 5.38 -20.16 -9.21
C VAL A 36 6.43 -20.00 -8.12
N ALA A 37 6.67 -21.07 -7.37
CA ALA A 37 7.77 -21.13 -6.42
C ALA A 37 9.14 -21.15 -7.14
N PRO A 38 10.25 -20.86 -6.45
CA PRO A 38 11.58 -20.92 -7.05
C PRO A 38 11.95 -22.28 -7.67
N ASP A 39 11.32 -23.37 -7.22
CA ASP A 39 11.51 -24.73 -7.73
C ASP A 39 10.61 -25.09 -8.94
N GLY A 40 9.78 -24.15 -9.40
CA GLY A 40 8.84 -24.34 -10.51
C GLY A 40 7.46 -24.83 -10.09
N THR A 41 7.21 -25.10 -8.80
CA THR A 41 5.90 -25.56 -8.32
C THR A 41 4.86 -24.46 -8.47
N ARG A 42 3.73 -24.77 -9.13
CA ARG A 42 2.58 -23.86 -9.26
C ARG A 42 1.62 -24.02 -8.10
N PHE A 43 1.24 -22.91 -7.49
CA PHE A 43 0.24 -22.89 -6.42
C PHE A 43 -0.56 -21.59 -6.46
N LYS A 44 -1.69 -21.58 -5.76
CA LYS A 44 -2.60 -20.44 -5.69
C LYS A 44 -2.44 -19.72 -4.36
N ILE A 45 -2.28 -18.41 -4.41
CA ILE A 45 -2.37 -17.52 -3.25
C ILE A 45 -3.64 -16.68 -3.35
N ARG A 46 -4.22 -16.33 -2.20
CA ARG A 46 -5.42 -15.49 -2.15
C ARG A 46 -5.21 -14.31 -1.23
N THR A 47 -5.80 -13.19 -1.61
CA THR A 47 -5.92 -12.02 -0.73
C THR A 47 -6.75 -12.41 0.50
N ARG A 48 -6.29 -12.07 1.71
CA ARG A 48 -7.05 -12.36 2.92
C ARG A 48 -7.94 -11.17 3.26
N ARG A 49 -9.00 -11.45 4.01
CA ARG A 49 -9.92 -10.42 4.50
C ARG A 49 -9.20 -9.30 5.28
N VAL A 50 -8.21 -9.66 6.10
CA VAL A 50 -7.42 -8.66 6.86
C VAL A 50 -6.63 -7.72 5.95
N ASP A 51 -6.17 -8.18 4.79
CA ASP A 51 -5.44 -7.34 3.85
C ASP A 51 -6.40 -6.30 3.24
N LEU A 52 -7.61 -6.72 2.85
CA LEU A 52 -8.66 -5.83 2.35
C LEU A 52 -9.13 -4.81 3.40
N GLU A 53 -9.33 -5.26 4.64
CA GLU A 53 -9.71 -4.40 5.76
C GLU A 53 -8.62 -3.35 6.05
N ASN A 54 -7.34 -3.74 6.00
CA ASN A 54 -6.23 -2.82 6.19
C ASN A 54 -6.15 -1.78 5.07
N VAL A 55 -6.29 -2.19 3.81
CA VAL A 55 -6.29 -1.26 2.67
C VAL A 55 -7.47 -0.31 2.73
N ALA A 56 -8.66 -0.77 3.12
CA ALA A 56 -9.82 0.09 3.32
C ALA A 56 -9.55 1.16 4.40
N ARG A 57 -9.01 0.76 5.55
CA ARG A 57 -8.62 1.69 6.62
C ARG A 57 -7.57 2.69 6.15
N LEU A 58 -6.57 2.27 5.38
CA LEU A 58 -5.53 3.16 4.83
C LEU A 58 -6.10 4.20 3.86
N ARG A 59 -7.13 3.86 3.09
CA ARG A 59 -7.81 4.80 2.17
C ARG A 59 -8.59 5.90 2.89
N GLU A 60 -9.04 5.64 4.11
CA GLU A 60 -9.78 6.59 4.95
C GLU A 60 -8.85 7.46 5.81
N MET A 61 -7.55 7.16 5.86
CA MET A 61 -6.60 7.92 6.66
C MET A 61 -6.31 9.28 6.04
N GLU A 62 -6.58 10.34 6.80
CA GLU A 62 -6.23 11.71 6.42
C GLU A 62 -4.72 11.83 6.11
N GLY A 63 -4.38 12.53 5.03
CA GLY A 63 -3.00 12.73 4.58
C GLY A 63 -2.36 11.54 3.86
N VAL A 64 -3.06 10.40 3.76
CA VAL A 64 -2.60 9.21 3.02
C VAL A 64 -3.33 9.09 1.68
N THR A 65 -2.56 8.99 0.60
CA THR A 65 -3.06 8.63 -0.73
C THR A 65 -2.67 7.20 -1.05
N VAL A 66 -3.64 6.29 -1.05
CA VAL A 66 -3.44 4.91 -1.49
C VAL A 66 -3.55 4.84 -3.01
N VAL A 67 -2.49 4.40 -3.67
CA VAL A 67 -2.45 4.18 -5.13
C VAL A 67 -2.53 2.68 -5.44
N SER A 68 -3.05 2.36 -6.62
CA SER A 68 -3.34 1.01 -7.09
C SER A 68 -2.33 0.47 -8.09
N SER A 69 -1.44 1.31 -8.61
CA SER A 69 -0.43 0.92 -9.58
C SER A 69 0.81 1.82 -9.53
N VAL A 70 1.91 1.33 -10.07
CA VAL A 70 3.13 2.13 -10.27
C VAL A 70 2.86 3.34 -11.17
N LYS A 71 2.00 3.19 -12.19
CA LYS A 71 1.62 4.29 -13.07
C LYS A 71 0.95 5.42 -12.28
N GLU A 72 -0.06 5.08 -11.48
CA GLU A 72 -0.75 6.06 -10.63
C GLU A 72 0.22 6.68 -9.61
N MET A 73 1.14 5.90 -9.04
CA MET A 73 2.17 6.41 -8.14
C MET A 73 3.03 7.50 -8.81
N VAL A 74 3.48 7.28 -10.04
CA VAL A 74 4.27 8.25 -10.81
C VAL A 74 3.46 9.50 -11.12
N GLU A 75 2.19 9.36 -11.52
CA GLU A 75 1.29 10.49 -11.79
C GLU A 75 1.10 11.36 -10.53
N ARG A 76 0.89 10.73 -9.37
CA ARG A 76 0.75 11.46 -8.09
C ARG A 76 2.03 12.14 -7.64
N LEU A 77 3.19 11.50 -7.84
CA LEU A 77 4.48 12.11 -7.52
C LEU A 77 4.76 13.34 -8.41
N GLY A 78 4.45 13.26 -9.71
CA GLY A 78 4.58 14.40 -10.63
C GLY A 78 3.76 15.60 -10.16
N ALA A 79 2.49 15.39 -9.81
CA ALA A 79 1.60 16.44 -9.33
C ALA A 79 2.02 17.11 -8.00
N LEU A 80 2.95 16.52 -7.24
CA LEU A 80 3.50 17.11 -6.01
C LEU A 80 4.78 17.92 -6.26
N MET A 81 5.40 17.77 -7.42
CA MET A 81 6.64 18.44 -7.80
C MET A 81 6.40 19.69 -8.65
N ASP A 82 5.17 19.86 -9.14
CA ASP A 82 4.66 21.03 -9.86
C ASP A 82 4.07 22.07 -8.90
#